data_AF-A0A2H0AT49-F1
#
_entry.id   AF-A0A2H0AT49-F1
#
_cell.length_a   1.000
_cell.length_b   1.000
_cell.length_c   1.000
_cell.angle_alpha   90.00
_cell.angle_beta   90.00
_cell.angle_gamma   90.00
#
_symmetry.space_group_name_H-M   'P 1'
#
loop_
_entity.id
_entity.type
_entity.pdbx_description
1 polymer ?
#
loop_
_entity_poly.entity_id
_entity_poly.type
_entity_poly.pdbx_seq_one_letter_code
_entity_poly.pdbx_strand_id
1 'polypeptide(L)' 'MAEELFAEVYYNAENQRQSYALISKGQRVFGCDNLLGWHYHPRENPEQHNFCQVDPSLEDIFIRVKETAEVIRSGK' A
#
# COMPACT_ATOMS: atom_id res chain seq x y z
N MET A 1 21.11 -8.33 -9.59
CA MET A 1 20.28 -7.12 -9.53
C MET A 1 19.61 -7.14 -8.17
N ALA A 2 19.73 -6.09 -7.35
CA ALA A 2 18.99 -6.01 -6.09
C ALA A 2 17.48 -6.07 -6.40
N GLU A 3 16.70 -6.75 -5.56
CA GLU A 3 15.24 -6.64 -5.68
C GLU A 3 14.83 -5.19 -5.42
N GLU A 4 14.25 -4.54 -6.42
CA GLU A 4 13.68 -3.21 -6.27
C GLU A 4 12.42 -3.31 -5.42
N LEU A 5 12.52 -2.85 -4.17
CA LEU A 5 11.44 -2.77 -3.20
C LEU A 5 11.38 -1.35 -2.64
N PHE A 6 10.27 -0.64 -2.90
CA PHE A 6 10.12 0.75 -2.48
C PHE A 6 8.66 1.12 -2.20
N ALA A 7 8.47 2.11 -1.34
CA ALA A 7 7.17 2.71 -1.10
C ALA A 7 6.94 3.88 -2.07
N GLU A 8 5.77 3.92 -2.68
CA GLU A 8 5.28 5.05 -3.49
C GLU A 8 4.21 5.80 -2.69
N VAL A 9 4.25 7.13 -2.76
CA VAL A 9 3.26 8.02 -2.16
C VAL A 9 2.78 8.99 -3.24
N TYR A 10 1.47 9.08 -3.41
CA TYR A 10 0.83 9.93 -4.40
C TYR A 10 -0.25 10.79 -3.77
N TYR A 11 -0.32 12.05 -4.20
CA TYR A 11 -1.36 12.99 -3.81
C TYR A 11 -1.92 13.71 -5.05
N ASN A 12 -3.23 13.64 -5.25
CA ASN A 12 -3.94 14.45 -6.24
C ASN A 12 -4.59 15.65 -5.53
N ALA A 13 -4.14 16.86 -5.83
CA ALA A 13 -4.66 18.08 -5.22
C ALA A 13 -6.06 18.47 -5.72
N GLU A 14 -6.48 18.02 -6.90
CA GLU A 14 -7.79 18.35 -7.48
C GLU A 14 -8.94 17.71 -6.68
N ASN A 15 -8.78 16.44 -6.30
CA ASN A 15 -9.80 15.66 -5.61
C ASN A 15 -9.35 15.13 -4.24
N GLN A 16 -8.20 15.58 -3.75
CA GLN A 16 -7.60 15.17 -2.47
C GLN A 16 -7.35 13.65 -2.36
N ARG A 17 -7.22 12.97 -3.50
CA ARG A 17 -6.88 11.54 -3.51
C ARG A 17 -5.48 11.34 -2.96
N GLN A 18 -5.35 10.40 -2.05
CA GLN A 18 -4.10 9.95 -1.47
C GLN A 18 -3.92 8.47 -1.82
N SER A 19 -2.71 8.07 -2.15
CA SER A 19 -2.37 6.66 -2.38
C SER A 19 -0.99 6.35 -1.85
N TYR A 20 -0.88 5.21 -1.16
CA TYR A 20 0.32 4.67 -0.57
C TYR A 20 0.46 3.25 -1.09
N ALA A 21 1.56 2.92 -1.77
CA ALA A 21 1.76 1.60 -2.35
C ALA A 21 3.14 1.06 -2.01
N LEU A 22 3.24 -0.25 -1.81
CA LEU A 22 4.52 -0.95 -1.80
C LEU A 22 4.70 -1.61 -3.17
N ILE A 23 5.81 -1.31 -3.83
CA ILE A 23 6.15 -1.80 -5.16
C ILE A 23 7.33 -2.77 -5.02
N SER A 24 7.19 -3.96 -5.62
CA SER A 24 8.25 -4.95 -5.74
C SER A 24 8.35 -5.41 -7.19
N LYS A 25 9.55 -5.38 -7.78
CA LYS A 25 9.80 -5.80 -9.18
C LYS A 25 8.85 -5.11 -10.18
N GLY A 26 8.57 -3.82 -9.96
CA GLY A 26 7.66 -3.02 -10.79
C GLY A 26 6.17 -3.32 -10.61
N GLN A 27 5.79 -4.16 -9.64
CA GLN A 27 4.40 -4.53 -9.37
C GLN A 27 3.97 -4.09 -7.97
N ARG A 28 2.72 -3.62 -7.83
CA ARG A 28 2.12 -3.32 -6.54
C ARG A 28 1.88 -4.60 -5.76
N VAL A 29 2.45 -4.69 -4.58
CA VAL A 29 2.30 -5.83 -3.65
C VAL A 29 1.57 -5.44 -2.37
N PHE A 30 1.27 -4.16 -2.17
CA PHE A 30 0.35 -3.67 -1.15
C PHE A 30 -0.08 -2.26 -1.52
N GLY A 31 -1.26 -1.83 -1.10
CA GLY A 31 -1.68 -0.45 -1.24
C GLY A 31 -2.72 -0.01 -0.23
N CYS A 32 -2.83 1.30 -0.06
CA CYS A 32 -3.92 1.97 0.64
C CYS A 32 -4.24 3.27 -0.08
N ASP A 33 -5.51 3.49 -0.43
CA ASP A 33 -5.94 4.73 -1.06
C ASP A 33 -7.40 5.07 -0.71
N ASN A 34 -7.79 6.32 -1.00
CA ASN A 34 -9.10 6.86 -0.65
C ASN A 34 -10.03 7.12 -1.85
N LEU A 35 -9.76 6.55 -3.04
CA LEU A 35 -10.52 6.88 -4.26
C LEU A 35 -12.04 6.59 -4.14
N LEU A 36 -12.42 5.56 -3.39
CA LEU A 36 -13.82 5.16 -3.13
C LEU A 36 -14.13 5.15 -1.62
N GLY A 37 -13.39 5.95 -0.84
CA GLY A 37 -13.22 5.76 0.60
C GLY A 37 -11.96 4.94 0.89
N TRP A 38 -11.47 5.01 2.14
CA TRP A 38 -10.23 4.34 2.52
C TRP A 38 -10.36 2.82 2.44
N HIS A 39 -9.43 2.20 1.74
CA HIS A 39 -9.37 0.75 1.61
C HIS A 39 -7.92 0.28 1.45
N TYR A 40 -7.69 -1.00 1.73
CA TYR A 40 -6.41 -1.66 1.52
C TYR A 40 -6.47 -2.62 0.32
N HIS A 41 -5.37 -2.66 -0.41
CA HIS A 41 -5.02 -3.66 -1.42
C HIS A 41 -4.02 -4.63 -0.78
N PRO A 42 -4.45 -5.79 -0.27
CA PRO A 42 -3.60 -6.70 0.49
C PRO A 42 -2.55 -7.39 -0.40
N ARG A 43 -1.50 -7.92 0.22
CA ARG A 43 -0.41 -8.60 -0.49
C ARG A 43 -0.86 -9.87 -1.20
N GLU A 44 -1.71 -10.64 -0.55
CA GLU A 44 -2.21 -11.92 -1.05
C GLU A 44 -3.05 -11.73 -2.31
N ASN A 45 -3.71 -10.58 -2.42
CA ASN A 45 -4.52 -10.22 -3.58
C ASN A 45 -4.53 -8.69 -3.77
N PRO A 46 -3.57 -8.13 -4.52
CA PRO A 46 -3.50 -6.69 -4.74
C PRO A 46 -4.69 -6.08 -5.49
N GLU A 47 -5.58 -6.87 -6.08
CA GLU A 47 -6.80 -6.39 -6.74
C GLU A 47 -8.01 -6.33 -5.78
N GLN A 48 -7.87 -6.89 -4.58
CA GLN A 48 -8.93 -6.89 -3.58
C GLN A 48 -9.05 -5.51 -2.91
N HIS A 49 -10.29 -5.05 -2.74
CA HIS A 49 -10.59 -3.78 -2.10
C HIS A 49 -11.16 -4.03 -0.69
N ASN A 50 -10.29 -3.99 0.33
CA ASN A 50 -10.71 -4.15 1.72
C ASN A 50 -11.05 -2.79 2.33
N PHE A 51 -12.33 -2.40 2.25
CA PHE A 51 -12.81 -1.14 2.80
C PHE A 51 -12.57 -1.04 4.30
N CYS A 52 -12.08 0.11 4.72
CA CYS A 52 -11.82 0.41 6.12
C CYS A 52 -13.12 0.82 6.81
N GLN A 53 -13.33 0.33 8.04
CA GLN A 53 -14.43 0.80 8.89
C GLN A 53 -14.13 2.16 9.53
N VAL A 54 -12.83 2.47 9.68
CA VAL A 54 -12.30 3.72 10.22
C VAL A 54 -11.15 4.15 9.34
N ASP A 55 -11.05 5.44 9.03
CA ASP A 55 -9.96 6.01 8.25
C ASP A 55 -8.60 5.66 8.90
N PRO A 56 -7.66 5.09 8.13
CA PRO A 56 -6.36 4.73 8.67
C PRO A 56 -5.50 5.98 8.92
N SER A 57 -4.72 5.96 9.99
CA SER A 57 -3.69 6.97 10.18
C SER A 57 -2.50 6.71 9.26
N LEU A 58 -1.68 7.74 9.02
CA LEU A 58 -0.40 7.55 8.31
C LEU A 58 0.48 6.49 8.98
N GLU A 59 0.48 6.45 10.32
CA GLU A 59 1.24 5.46 11.08
C GLU A 59 0.76 4.03 10.78
N ASP A 60 -0.56 3.78 10.80
CA ASP A 60 -1.12 2.47 10.49
C ASP A 60 -0.75 2.00 9.07
N ILE A 61 -0.80 2.93 8.10
CA ILE A 61 -0.44 2.64 6.71
C ILE A 61 1.03 2.23 6.63
N PHE A 62 1.95 3.01 7.23
CA PHE A 62 3.38 2.72 7.16
C PHE A 62 3.81 1.51 8.00
N ILE A 63 3.10 1.19 9.09
CA ILE A 63 3.27 -0.09 9.80
C ILE A 63 3.01 -1.25 8.84
N ARG A 64 1.88 -1.24 8.11
CA ARG A 64 1.54 -2.31 7.16
C ARG A 64 2.49 -2.37 5.97
N VAL A 65 2.96 -1.23 5.47
CA VAL A 65 4.01 -1.18 4.43
C VAL A 65 5.27 -1.87 4.94
N LYS A 66 5.72 -1.56 6.15
CA LYS A 66 6.90 -2.18 6.76
C LYS A 66 6.71 -3.68 6.94
N GLU A 67 5.60 -4.11 7.53
CA GLU A 67 5.29 -5.54 7.73
C GLU A 67 5.31 -6.30 6.40
N THR A 68 4.69 -5.75 5.36
CA THR A 68 4.68 -6.35 4.03
C THR A 68 6.09 -6.41 3.42
N ALA A 69 6.89 -5.35 3.58
CA ALA A 69 8.26 -5.30 3.11
C ALA A 69 9.16 -6.33 3.81
N GLU A 70 8.98 -6.53 5.12
CA GLU A 70 9.72 -7.53 5.90
C GLU A 70 9.36 -8.97 5.51
N VAL A 71 8.08 -9.23 5.20
CA VAL A 71 7.61 -10.51 4.65
C VAL A 71 8.32 -10.81 3.32
N ILE A 72 8.27 -9.85 2.37
CA ILE A 72 8.95 -9.97 1.06
C ILE A 72 10.44 -10.24 1.23
N ARG A 73 11.12 -9.43 2.03
CA ARG A 73 12.57 -9.57 2.29
C ARG A 73 12.91 -10.95 2.87
N SER A 74 11.99 -11.55 3.63
CA SER A 74 12.18 -12.87 4.25
C SER A 74 11.89 -14.04 3.30
N GLY A 75 11.50 -13.79 2.04
CA GLY A 75 11.13 -14.82 1.08
C GLY A 75 9.84 -15.57 1.44
N LYS A 76 9.03 -15.01 2.32
CA LYS A 76 7.68 -15.46 2.68
C LYS A 76 6.68 -14.57 1.94
#